data_AF-A0A3S1ZQB9-F1
#
_entry.id   AF-A0A3S1ZQB9-F1
#
_cell.length_a   1.000
_cell.length_b   1.000
_cell.length_c   1.000
_cell.angle_alpha   90.00
_cell.angle_beta   90.00
_cell.angle_gamma   90.00
#
_symmetry.space_group_name_H-M   'P 1'
#
loop_
_entity.id
_entity.type
_entity.pdbx_description
1 polymer ?
#
loop_
_entity_poly.entity_id
_entity_poly.type
_entity_poly.pdbx_seq_one_letter_code
_entity_poly.pdbx_strand_id
1 'polypeptide(L)'
;MTMINVLRSPDFQQSQRLRLNTLIRLRWLAIVGQSLAVLVVAYGLKFPLPVSLCFALIACSAWMNLFLAFRFPAAHRLTPLAAFGILIFDSLQLAGLLYMTGGLTNPFSLLMTVPVVISATSLPLRLTAILGGLVMSAATFLVFVHLPLPWHEDAPLAMPFLYVAGMWMAVLSSIAFTAIYA
;
A
#
# COMPACT_ATOMS: atom_id res chain seq x y z
N MET A 1 -15.15 30.91 -47.74
CA MET A 1 -14.09 31.40 -46.85
C MET A 1 -14.24 30.67 -45.52
N THR A 2 -13.27 29.81 -45.26
CA THR A 2 -13.26 28.70 -44.31
C THR A 2 -13.13 29.20 -42.87
N MET A 3 -14.02 28.82 -41.98
CA MET A 3 -13.71 28.72 -40.54
C MET A 3 -14.46 27.53 -39.95
N ILE A 4 -13.85 26.35 -40.12
CA ILE A 4 -14.13 25.16 -39.32
C ILE A 4 -13.68 25.52 -37.90
N ASN A 5 -14.64 25.86 -37.04
CA ASN A 5 -14.40 26.05 -35.63
C ASN A 5 -14.12 24.66 -35.05
N VAL A 6 -12.83 24.36 -34.87
CA VAL A 6 -12.34 23.15 -34.21
C VAL A 6 -12.92 23.16 -32.79
N LEU A 7 -13.99 22.41 -32.59
CA LEU A 7 -14.45 21.99 -31.27
C LEU A 7 -13.25 21.25 -30.65
N ARG A 8 -12.50 21.96 -29.80
CA ARG A 8 -11.62 21.34 -28.81
C ARG A 8 -12.51 20.39 -28.03
N SER A 9 -12.45 19.11 -28.35
CA SER A 9 -12.92 18.08 -27.45
C SER A 9 -12.26 18.36 -26.10
N PRO A 10 -13.01 18.53 -25.00
CA PRO A 10 -12.37 18.56 -23.70
C PRO A 10 -11.55 17.28 -23.59
N ASP A 11 -10.23 17.42 -23.48
CA ASP A 11 -9.32 16.30 -23.30
C ASP A 11 -9.65 15.62 -21.96
N PHE A 12 -10.62 14.71 -21.96
CA PHE A 12 -10.95 13.85 -20.81
C PHE A 12 -9.74 12.97 -20.40
N GLN A 13 -8.69 12.93 -21.22
CA GLN A 13 -7.37 12.36 -20.94
C GLN A 13 -6.55 13.16 -19.90
N GLN A 14 -6.94 14.39 -19.53
CA GLN A 14 -6.18 15.22 -18.58
C GLN A 14 -6.36 14.85 -17.10
N SER A 15 -7.36 14.02 -16.75
CA SER A 15 -7.72 13.73 -15.35
C SER A 15 -7.14 12.42 -14.78
N GLN A 16 -6.36 11.65 -15.54
CA GLN A 16 -5.87 10.32 -15.13
C GLN A 16 -4.43 10.27 -14.58
N ARG A 17 -3.75 11.42 -14.39
CA ARG A 17 -2.37 11.40 -13.90
C ARG A 17 -2.32 11.65 -12.40
N LEU A 18 -1.84 10.64 -11.66
CA LEU A 18 -1.47 10.75 -10.25
C LEU A 18 -0.59 11.98 -10.06
N ARG A 19 -1.10 12.98 -9.32
CA ARG A 19 -0.26 14.10 -8.89
C ARG A 19 0.74 13.53 -7.90
N LEU A 20 2.04 13.67 -8.21
CA LEU A 20 3.15 13.22 -7.36
C LEU A 20 2.97 13.68 -5.91
N ASN A 21 2.44 14.88 -5.72
CA ASN A 21 2.16 15.47 -4.42
C ASN A 21 1.15 14.64 -3.59
N THR A 22 0.12 14.07 -4.20
CA THR A 22 -0.84 13.19 -3.49
C THR A 22 -0.17 11.89 -3.06
N LEU A 23 0.66 11.31 -3.93
CA LEU A 23 1.39 10.07 -3.63
C LEU A 23 2.40 10.27 -2.51
N ILE A 24 3.19 11.34 -2.56
CA ILE A 24 4.17 11.69 -1.52
C ILE A 24 3.47 11.93 -0.18
N ARG A 25 2.32 12.61 -0.15
CA ARG A 25 1.55 12.84 1.08
C ARG A 25 1.04 11.54 1.69
N LEU A 26 0.51 10.63 0.88
CA LEU A 26 0.04 9.33 1.34
C LEU A 26 1.19 8.48 1.89
N ARG A 27 2.39 8.55 1.28
CA ARG A 27 3.60 7.91 1.80
C ARG A 27 4.07 8.50 3.13
N TRP A 28 4.10 9.82 3.27
CA TRP A 28 4.43 10.45 4.55
C TRP A 28 3.43 10.08 5.64
N LEU A 29 2.14 10.05 5.32
CA LEU A 29 1.10 9.57 6.23
C LEU A 29 1.35 8.12 6.64
N ALA A 30 1.67 7.24 5.69
CA ALA A 30 1.97 5.83 5.96
C ALA A 30 3.23 5.66 6.82
N ILE A 31 4.31 6.39 6.52
CA ILE A 31 5.56 6.35 7.30
C ILE A 31 5.30 6.81 8.74
N VAL A 32 4.63 7.96 8.92
CA VAL A 32 4.31 8.48 10.26
C VAL A 32 3.38 7.53 11.01
N GLY A 33 2.35 7.01 10.34
CA GLY A 33 1.41 6.07 10.94
C GLY A 33 2.06 4.75 11.34
N GLN A 34 2.91 4.17 10.48
CA GLN A 34 3.65 2.94 10.77
C GLN A 34 4.68 3.15 11.88
N SER A 35 5.43 4.27 11.87
CA SER A 35 6.35 4.62 12.96
C SER A 35 5.62 4.77 14.29
N LEU A 36 4.50 5.49 14.30
CA LEU A 36 3.69 5.66 15.51
C LEU A 36 3.14 4.33 15.99
N ALA A 37 2.62 3.49 15.09
CA ALA A 37 2.14 2.15 15.44
C ALA A 37 3.25 1.30 16.06
N VAL A 38 4.44 1.24 15.46
CA VAL A 38 5.59 0.50 16.01
C VAL A 38 5.96 1.05 17.40
N LEU A 39 6.01 2.38 17.58
CA LEU A 39 6.34 2.99 18.87
C LEU A 39 5.29 2.67 19.94
N VAL A 40 4.01 2.80 19.61
CA VAL A 40 2.91 2.51 20.54
C VAL A 40 2.90 1.04 20.93
N VAL A 41 3.08 0.12 19.98
CA VAL A 41 3.03 -1.32 20.27
C VAL A 41 4.31 -1.77 21.02
N ALA A 42 5.48 -1.23 20.68
CA ALA A 42 6.73 -1.61 21.33
C ALA A 42 6.94 -0.96 22.71
N TYR A 43 6.65 0.35 22.85
CA TYR A 43 6.92 1.10 24.08
C TYR A 43 5.67 1.38 24.91
N GLY A 44 4.51 1.55 24.27
CA GLY A 44 3.23 1.74 24.96
C GLY A 44 2.66 0.43 25.49
N LEU A 45 2.53 -0.57 24.62
CA LEU A 45 1.98 -1.90 24.95
C LEU A 45 3.06 -2.90 25.42
N LYS A 46 4.35 -2.56 25.30
CA LYS A 46 5.50 -3.37 25.73
C LYS A 46 5.56 -4.77 25.11
N PHE A 47 5.05 -4.94 23.89
CA PHE A 47 5.09 -6.22 23.20
C PHE A 47 6.48 -6.54 22.63
N PRO A 48 6.86 -7.84 22.56
CA PRO A 48 8.15 -8.29 22.03
C PRO A 48 8.18 -8.21 20.50
N LEU A 49 8.24 -6.99 19.99
CA LEU A 49 8.35 -6.69 18.56
C LEU A 49 9.82 -6.63 18.12
N PRO A 50 10.16 -7.09 16.91
CA PRO A 50 11.46 -6.84 16.30
C PRO A 50 11.56 -5.39 15.79
N VAL A 51 11.65 -4.44 16.73
CA VAL A 51 11.63 -2.98 16.48
C VAL A 51 12.68 -2.57 15.46
N SER A 52 13.88 -3.15 15.53
CA SER A 52 14.99 -2.85 14.62
C SER A 52 14.66 -3.15 13.16
N LEU A 53 14.01 -4.29 12.88
CA LEU A 53 13.65 -4.70 11.53
C LEU A 53 12.46 -3.89 10.99
N CYS A 54 11.47 -3.60 11.84
CA CYS A 54 10.36 -2.71 11.48
C CYS A 54 10.86 -1.31 11.12
N PHE A 55 11.74 -0.72 11.94
CA PHE A 55 12.33 0.58 11.64
C PHE A 55 13.26 0.56 10.43
N ALA A 56 13.97 -0.55 10.16
CA ALA A 56 14.76 -0.68 8.94
C ALA A 56 13.88 -0.63 7.67
N LEU A 57 12.73 -1.31 7.67
CA LEU A 57 11.76 -1.25 6.57
C LEU A 57 11.16 0.15 6.41
N ILE A 58 10.79 0.80 7.52
CA ILE A 58 10.27 2.18 7.50
C ILE A 58 11.34 3.16 7.01
N ALA A 59 12.59 3.02 7.45
CA ALA A 59 13.71 3.85 7.02
C ALA A 59 14.00 3.67 5.53
N CYS A 60 13.92 2.44 5.01
CA CYS A 60 14.03 2.17 3.58
C CYS A 60 12.92 2.88 2.78
N SER A 61 11.68 2.84 3.28
CA SER A 61 10.55 3.58 2.69
C SER A 61 10.75 5.09 2.72
N ALA A 62 11.23 5.63 3.83
CA ALA A 62 11.56 7.04 3.99
C ALA A 62 12.68 7.48 3.04
N TRP A 63 13.74 6.67 2.91
CA TRP A 63 14.85 6.95 1.99
C TRP A 63 14.41 6.95 0.53
N MET A 64 13.62 5.96 0.12
CA MET A 64 13.04 5.86 -1.22
C MET A 64 12.16 7.09 -1.52
N ASN A 65 11.34 7.51 -0.55
CA ASN A 65 10.49 8.69 -0.66
C ASN A 65 11.31 9.98 -0.78
N LEU A 66 12.37 10.11 0.03
CA LEU A 66 13.27 11.26 0.01
C LEU A 66 14.03 11.34 -1.32
N PHE A 67 14.54 10.21 -1.82
CA PHE A 67 15.15 10.10 -3.14
C PHE A 67 14.20 10.55 -4.25
N LEU A 68 12.94 10.12 -4.21
CA LEU A 68 11.92 10.57 -5.15
C LEU A 68 11.63 12.06 -5.07
N ALA A 69 11.54 12.61 -3.86
CA ALA A 69 11.30 14.03 -3.62
C ALA A 69 12.45 14.91 -4.14
N PHE A 70 13.69 14.45 -4.04
CA PHE A 70 14.86 15.14 -4.59
C PHE A 70 15.01 14.96 -6.11
N ARG A 71 14.67 13.78 -6.64
CA ARG A 71 14.88 13.45 -8.06
C ARG A 71 13.81 13.99 -9.00
N PHE A 72 12.58 14.17 -8.51
CA PHE A 72 11.44 14.63 -9.30
C PHE A 72 10.85 15.93 -8.72
N PRO A 73 10.84 17.05 -9.47
CA PRO A 73 10.16 18.26 -9.04
C PRO A 73 8.67 18.00 -8.81
N ALA A 74 8.06 18.63 -7.80
CA ALA A 74 6.65 18.41 -7.41
C ALA A 74 5.61 18.66 -8.54
N ALA A 75 6.01 19.34 -9.62
CA ALA A 75 5.20 19.59 -10.82
C ALA A 75 5.39 18.56 -11.95
N HIS A 76 6.33 17.62 -11.81
CA HIS A 76 6.61 16.62 -12.84
C HIS A 76 5.55 15.52 -12.81
N ARG A 77 4.84 15.36 -13.92
CA ARG A 77 3.84 14.30 -14.10
C ARG A 77 4.59 12.97 -14.21
N LEU A 78 4.45 12.07 -13.23
CA LEU A 78 5.06 10.75 -13.34
C LEU A 78 4.50 10.00 -14.53
N THR A 79 5.37 9.22 -15.15
CA THR A 79 4.94 8.22 -16.10
C THR A 79 4.15 7.13 -15.37
N PRO A 80 3.15 6.52 -16.01
CA PRO A 80 2.40 5.39 -15.44
C PRO A 80 3.32 4.27 -14.92
N LEU A 81 4.40 3.97 -15.64
CA LEU A 81 5.37 2.95 -15.21
C LEU A 81 6.11 3.33 -13.93
N ALA A 82 6.49 4.59 -13.76
CA ALA A 82 7.14 5.03 -12.52
C ALA A 82 6.18 4.96 -11.33
N ALA A 83 4.94 5.43 -11.49
CA ALA A 83 3.90 5.33 -10.46
C ALA A 83 3.61 3.86 -10.08
N PHE A 84 3.55 2.97 -11.06
CA PHE A 84 3.37 1.54 -10.84
C PHE A 84 4.51 0.91 -10.01
N GLY A 85 5.77 1.20 -10.36
CA GLY A 85 6.91 0.69 -9.59
C GLY A 85 6.92 1.17 -8.14
N ILE A 86 6.49 2.41 -7.89
CA ILE A 86 6.38 2.98 -6.55
C ILE A 86 5.31 2.26 -5.73
N LEU A 87 4.15 1.97 -6.34
CA LEU A 87 3.05 1.27 -5.66
C LEU A 87 3.36 -0.21 -5.40
N ILE A 88 4.12 -0.87 -6.28
CA ILE A 88 4.67 -2.21 -6.01
C ILE A 88 5.55 -2.16 -4.77
N PHE A 89 6.48 -1.21 -4.71
CA PHE A 89 7.38 -1.08 -3.57
C PHE A 89 6.61 -0.83 -2.27
N ASP A 90 5.62 0.07 -2.29
CA ASP A 90 4.78 0.35 -1.11
C ASP A 90 4.00 -0.90 -0.65
N SER A 91 3.46 -1.66 -1.59
CA SER A 91 2.75 -2.91 -1.30
C SER A 91 3.67 -3.95 -0.66
N LEU A 92 4.89 -4.12 -1.20
CA LEU A 92 5.88 -5.06 -0.67
C LEU A 92 6.43 -4.63 0.69
N GLN A 93 6.67 -3.33 0.89
CA GLN A 93 7.12 -2.79 2.16
C GLN A 93 6.06 -2.98 3.25
N LEU A 94 4.80 -2.71 2.94
CA LEU A 94 3.69 -2.98 3.85
C LEU A 94 3.54 -4.49 4.13
N ALA A 95 3.64 -5.33 3.10
CA ALA A 95 3.61 -6.78 3.26
C ALA A 95 4.74 -7.27 4.17
N GLY A 96 5.96 -6.72 4.03
CA GLY A 96 7.09 -7.00 4.89
C GLY A 96 6.82 -6.60 6.35
N LEU A 97 6.24 -5.44 6.60
CA LEU A 97 5.86 -5.06 7.96
C LEU A 97 4.79 -6.00 8.54
N LEU A 98 3.75 -6.28 7.77
CA LEU A 98 2.68 -7.20 8.18
C LEU A 98 3.23 -8.59 8.48
N TYR A 99 4.17 -9.09 7.68
CA TYR A 99 4.86 -10.35 7.93
C TYR A 99 5.47 -10.39 9.33
N MET A 100 6.07 -9.30 9.79
CA MET A 100 6.70 -9.22 11.11
C MET A 100 5.70 -8.98 12.25
N THR A 101 4.49 -8.54 11.92
CA THR A 101 3.46 -8.16 12.89
C THR A 101 2.22 -9.03 12.81
N GLY A 102 2.33 -10.32 12.48
CA GLY A 102 1.21 -11.28 12.54
C GLY A 102 0.46 -11.55 11.22
N GLY A 103 0.94 -11.07 10.08
CA GLY A 103 0.33 -11.30 8.78
C GLY A 103 -1.08 -10.73 8.67
N LEU A 104 -2.03 -11.54 8.19
CA LEU A 104 -3.44 -11.13 8.06
C LEU A 104 -4.22 -11.12 9.39
N THR A 105 -3.65 -11.65 10.48
CA THR A 105 -4.23 -11.46 11.82
C THR A 105 -4.11 -10.01 12.29
N ASN A 106 -3.19 -9.25 11.68
CA ASN A 106 -3.00 -7.84 11.97
C ASN A 106 -4.14 -7.00 11.36
N PRO A 107 -4.78 -6.10 12.13
CA PRO A 107 -5.87 -5.27 11.62
C PRO A 107 -5.42 -4.30 10.51
N PHE A 108 -4.13 -3.94 10.45
CA PHE A 108 -3.59 -3.11 9.38
C PHE A 108 -3.44 -3.83 8.04
N SER A 109 -3.73 -5.14 7.97
CA SER A 109 -3.76 -5.90 6.71
C SER A 109 -4.73 -5.30 5.67
N LEU A 110 -5.79 -4.62 6.11
CA LEU A 110 -6.71 -3.88 5.23
C LEU A 110 -6.00 -2.78 4.42
N LEU A 111 -4.91 -2.21 4.94
CA LEU A 111 -4.14 -1.18 4.24
C LEU A 111 -3.45 -1.70 2.97
N MET A 112 -3.34 -3.02 2.78
CA MET A 112 -2.85 -3.61 1.53
C MET A 112 -3.74 -3.26 0.34
N THR A 113 -5.00 -2.90 0.57
CA THR A 113 -5.92 -2.45 -0.50
C THR A 113 -5.60 -1.04 -1.01
N VAL A 114 -4.98 -0.19 -0.18
CA VAL A 114 -4.78 1.24 -0.46
C VAL A 114 -3.93 1.48 -1.73
N PRO A 115 -2.78 0.82 -1.95
CA PRO A 115 -2.01 0.96 -3.18
C PRO A 115 -2.82 0.59 -4.44
N VAL A 116 -3.70 -0.40 -4.34
CA VAL A 116 -4.57 -0.83 -5.45
C VAL A 116 -5.63 0.25 -5.74
N VAL A 117 -6.25 0.81 -4.71
CA VAL A 117 -7.22 1.92 -4.86
C VAL A 117 -6.57 3.14 -5.50
N ILE A 118 -5.36 3.49 -5.05
CA ILE A 118 -4.59 4.59 -5.64
C ILE A 118 -4.22 4.29 -7.11
N SER A 119 -3.90 3.03 -7.44
CA SER A 119 -3.65 2.65 -8.83
C SER A 119 -4.91 2.75 -9.71
N ALA A 120 -6.07 2.34 -9.21
CA ALA A 120 -7.32 2.36 -9.95
C ALA A 120 -7.66 3.75 -10.49
N THR A 121 -7.43 4.81 -9.70
CA THR A 121 -7.76 6.17 -10.12
C THR A 121 -6.73 6.82 -11.03
N SER A 122 -5.58 6.17 -11.27
CA SER A 122 -4.36 6.89 -11.66
C SER A 122 -3.44 6.15 -12.63
N LEU A 123 -3.67 4.86 -12.81
CA LEU A 123 -2.93 3.96 -13.69
C LEU A 123 -3.91 3.32 -14.66
N PRO A 124 -3.46 2.94 -15.86
CA PRO A 124 -4.28 2.17 -16.78
C PRO A 124 -4.66 0.83 -16.15
N LEU A 125 -5.87 0.35 -16.45
CA LEU A 125 -6.46 -0.87 -15.91
C LEU A 125 -5.52 -2.09 -15.93
N ARG A 126 -4.71 -2.25 -16.98
CA ARG A 126 -3.71 -3.34 -17.07
C ARG A 126 -2.70 -3.33 -15.93
N LEU A 127 -2.17 -2.15 -15.57
CA LEU A 127 -1.19 -2.03 -14.48
C LEU A 127 -1.87 -2.19 -13.12
N THR A 128 -3.09 -1.67 -12.95
CA THR A 128 -3.91 -1.87 -11.75
C THR A 128 -4.22 -3.35 -11.54
N ALA A 129 -4.57 -4.09 -12.58
CA ALA A 129 -4.84 -5.53 -12.51
C ALA A 129 -3.58 -6.32 -12.12
N ILE A 130 -2.42 -5.99 -12.69
CA ILE A 130 -1.15 -6.62 -12.30
C ILE A 130 -0.80 -6.31 -10.84
N LEU A 131 -0.95 -5.05 -10.41
CA LEU A 131 -0.71 -4.67 -9.02
C LEU A 131 -1.68 -5.39 -8.07
N GLY A 132 -2.97 -5.45 -8.42
CA GLY A 132 -3.98 -6.16 -7.66
C GLY A 132 -3.63 -7.64 -7.50
N GLY A 133 -3.26 -8.32 -8.60
CA GLY A 133 -2.79 -9.71 -8.54
C GLY A 133 -1.56 -9.89 -7.65
N LEU A 134 -0.59 -8.96 -7.72
CA LEU A 134 0.58 -8.97 -6.84
C LEU A 134 0.17 -8.83 -5.37
N VAL A 135 -0.69 -7.88 -5.04
CA VAL A 135 -1.16 -7.65 -3.66
C VAL A 135 -1.98 -8.84 -3.15
N MET A 136 -2.85 -9.43 -3.98
CA MET A 136 -3.61 -10.63 -3.63
C MET A 136 -2.68 -11.82 -3.37
N SER A 137 -1.63 -11.97 -4.18
CA SER A 137 -0.63 -13.03 -3.97
C SER A 137 0.16 -12.83 -2.69
N ALA A 138 0.57 -11.59 -2.39
CA ALA A 138 1.24 -11.24 -1.14
C ALA A 138 0.32 -11.47 0.08
N ALA A 139 -0.96 -11.06 0.00
CA ALA A 139 -1.93 -11.28 1.06
C ALA A 139 -2.16 -12.78 1.30
N THR A 140 -2.25 -13.58 0.24
CA THR A 140 -2.37 -15.04 0.35
C THR A 140 -1.12 -15.66 0.98
N PHE A 141 0.07 -15.21 0.58
CA PHE A 141 1.33 -15.63 1.20
C PHE A 141 1.35 -15.33 2.71
N LEU A 142 0.90 -14.13 3.10
CA LEU A 142 0.80 -13.68 4.49
C LEU A 142 -0.24 -14.43 5.34
N VAL A 143 -1.12 -15.22 4.75
CA VAL A 143 -2.01 -16.15 5.50
C VAL A 143 -1.22 -17.35 6.00
N PHE A 144 -0.31 -17.87 5.18
CA PHE A 144 0.43 -19.11 5.47
C PHE A 144 1.78 -18.86 6.13
N VAL A 145 2.44 -17.75 5.76
CA VAL A 145 3.80 -17.43 6.19
C VAL A 145 3.81 -16.04 6.80
N HIS A 146 3.87 -16.01 8.13
CA HIS A 146 4.02 -14.78 8.90
C HIS A 146 4.66 -15.10 10.26
N LEU A 147 5.32 -14.13 10.87
CA LEU A 147 5.75 -14.25 12.26
C LEU A 147 4.52 -14.21 13.19
N PRO A 148 4.55 -14.89 14.34
CA PRO A 148 3.45 -14.86 15.29
C PRO A 148 3.19 -13.42 15.73
N LEU A 149 1.91 -13.12 15.99
CA LEU A 149 1.52 -11.80 16.47
C LEU A 149 2.25 -11.54 17.80
N PRO A 150 2.97 -10.41 17.94
CA PRO A 150 3.70 -10.10 19.15
C PRO A 150 2.67 -9.79 20.24
N TRP A 151 2.48 -10.77 21.11
CA TRP A 151 1.48 -10.80 22.16
C TRP A 151 2.13 -11.24 23.49
N HIS A 152 1.38 -11.18 24.59
CA HIS A 152 1.87 -11.65 25.88
C HIS A 152 2.15 -13.16 25.80
N GLU A 153 3.37 -13.57 26.13
CA GLU A 153 3.79 -14.98 26.06
C GLU A 153 2.93 -15.88 26.97
N ASP A 154 2.44 -15.32 28.08
CA ASP A 154 1.63 -16.05 29.07
C ASP A 154 0.18 -16.32 28.62
N ALA A 155 -0.29 -15.68 27.54
CA ALA A 155 -1.66 -15.81 27.05
C ALA A 155 -1.73 -15.63 25.51
N PRO A 156 -1.24 -16.60 24.72
CA PRO A 156 -1.13 -16.46 23.28
C PRO A 156 -2.51 -16.23 22.64
N LEU A 157 -2.63 -15.15 21.86
CA LEU A 157 -3.85 -14.83 21.12
C LEU A 157 -3.97 -15.76 19.90
N ALA A 158 -4.62 -16.90 20.08
CA ALA A 158 -4.94 -17.81 18.98
C ALA A 158 -6.15 -17.27 18.19
N MET A 159 -5.91 -16.63 17.05
CA MET A 159 -6.99 -16.22 16.16
C MET A 159 -7.57 -17.45 15.44
N PRO A 160 -8.90 -17.66 15.47
CA PRO A 160 -9.53 -18.73 14.72
C PRO A 160 -9.25 -18.58 13.22
N PHE A 161 -8.93 -19.68 12.53
CA PHE A 161 -8.68 -19.67 11.09
C PHE A 161 -9.82 -19.02 10.29
N LEU A 162 -11.07 -19.20 10.73
CA LEU A 162 -12.24 -18.60 10.09
C LEU A 162 -12.20 -17.06 10.09
N TYR A 163 -11.65 -16.45 11.14
CA TYR A 163 -11.47 -14.99 11.20
C TYR A 163 -10.42 -14.53 10.19
N VAL A 164 -9.28 -15.23 10.11
CA VAL A 164 -8.21 -14.93 9.15
C VAL A 164 -8.69 -15.10 7.71
N ALA A 165 -9.45 -16.16 7.44
CA ALA A 165 -10.10 -16.38 6.15
C ALA A 165 -11.10 -15.26 5.81
N GLY A 166 -11.87 -14.78 6.78
CA GLY A 166 -12.75 -13.63 6.62
C GLY A 166 -11.99 -12.35 6.25
N MET A 167 -10.89 -12.06 6.93
CA MET A 167 -10.02 -10.92 6.62
C MET A 167 -9.38 -11.05 5.23
N TRP A 168 -8.92 -12.25 4.87
CA TRP A 168 -8.40 -12.53 3.54
C TRP A 168 -9.45 -12.29 2.46
N MET A 169 -10.67 -12.81 2.62
CA MET A 169 -11.78 -12.56 1.71
C MET A 169 -12.15 -11.08 1.62
N ALA A 170 -12.11 -10.33 2.73
CA ALA A 170 -12.36 -8.89 2.74
C ALA A 170 -11.31 -8.13 1.92
N VAL A 171 -10.02 -8.48 2.06
CA VAL A 171 -8.94 -7.88 1.27
C VAL A 171 -9.10 -8.23 -0.21
N LEU A 172 -9.30 -9.51 -0.54
CA LEU A 172 -9.45 -9.95 -1.93
C LEU A 172 -10.66 -9.31 -2.62
N SER A 173 -11.81 -9.29 -1.95
CA SER A 173 -13.03 -8.66 -2.50
C SER A 173 -12.84 -7.15 -2.70
N SER A 174 -12.23 -6.45 -1.73
CA SER A 174 -11.93 -5.02 -1.86
C SER A 174 -11.02 -4.73 -3.06
N ILE A 175 -9.99 -5.55 -3.27
CA ILE A 175 -9.10 -5.45 -4.43
C ILE A 175 -9.86 -5.73 -5.72
N ALA A 176 -10.69 -6.78 -5.75
CA ALA A 176 -11.47 -7.14 -6.92
C ALA A 176 -12.45 -6.03 -7.32
N PHE A 177 -13.22 -5.47 -6.38
CA PHE A 177 -14.12 -4.35 -6.63
C PHE A 177 -13.36 -3.13 -7.16
N THR A 178 -12.23 -2.82 -6.55
CA THR A 178 -11.37 -1.72 -6.97
C THR A 178 -10.86 -1.91 -8.41
N ALA A 179 -10.45 -3.13 -8.76
CA ALA A 179 -9.97 -3.45 -10.10
C ALA A 179 -11.09 -3.42 -11.15
N ILE A 180 -12.32 -3.80 -10.80
CA ILE A 180 -13.49 -3.75 -11.70
C ILE A 180 -13.95 -2.30 -11.93
N TYR A 181 -13.81 -1.44 -10.92
CA TYR A 181 -14.23 -0.04 -10.99
C TYR A 181 -13.26 0.86 -11.78
N ALA A 182 -11.97 0.49 -11.84
CA ALA A 182 -10.89 1.24 -12.48
C ALA A 182 -11.03 1.36 -14.01
#